data_AF-A0A7S1D313-F1
#
_entry.id   AF-A0A7S1D313-F1
#
_cell.length_a   1.000
_cell.length_b   1.000
_cell.length_c   1.000
_cell.angle_alpha   90.00
_cell.angle_beta   90.00
_cell.angle_gamma   90.00
#
_symmetry.space_group_name_H-M   'P 1'
#
loop_
_entity.id
_entity.type
_entity.pdbx_description
1 polymer ?
#
loop_
_entity_poly.entity_id
_entity_poly.type
_entity_poly.pdbx_seq_one_letter_code
_entity_poly.pdbx_strand_id
1 'polypeptide(L)'
;DSFVVPRFVVTEGEGDTDKGMKWEWASVKDGNLYMGSMGKEYTNEAGEVINTNNLWVSILSPSGELQRIDWAQNYMFVRKALGATPPGYVINEAILWSSYLKKWIFLPRRISQEQYNDAIDEKKGSNKIILVDEHFTTSKV
;
A
#
# COMPACT_ATOMS: atom_id res chain seq x y z
N ASP A 1 17.28 24.64 -15.57
CA ASP A 1 17.67 23.91 -14.34
C ASP A 1 16.47 23.23 -13.72
N SER A 2 16.66 21.98 -13.25
CA SER A 2 15.67 21.21 -12.51
C SER A 2 16.15 21.05 -11.06
N PHE A 3 15.39 21.57 -10.10
CA PHE A 3 15.70 21.46 -8.68
C PHE A 3 14.77 20.45 -8.00
N VAL A 4 15.30 19.72 -7.03
CA VAL A 4 14.52 18.92 -6.08
C VAL A 4 14.64 19.59 -4.72
N VAL A 5 13.52 20.07 -4.18
CA VAL A 5 13.48 20.75 -2.88
C VAL A 5 12.74 19.86 -1.89
N PRO A 6 13.41 19.35 -0.83
CA PRO A 6 12.75 18.59 0.21
C PRO A 6 11.64 19.41 0.86
N ARG A 7 10.46 18.79 1.04
CA ARG A 7 9.37 19.38 1.84
C ARG A 7 9.22 18.71 3.20
N PHE A 8 9.21 17.37 3.21
CA PHE A 8 8.96 16.60 4.42
C PHE A 8 9.90 15.38 4.48
N VAL A 9 10.21 14.98 5.71
CA VAL A 9 10.79 13.67 6.02
C VAL A 9 9.76 12.95 6.87
N VAL A 10 9.30 11.79 6.40
CA VAL A 10 8.19 11.04 7.02
C VAL A 10 8.66 9.63 7.30
N THR A 11 8.56 9.25 8.57
CA THR A 11 8.95 7.93 9.09
C THR A 11 7.88 6.87 8.86
N GLU A 12 8.29 5.61 8.90
CA GLU A 12 7.41 4.46 8.68
C GLU A 12 6.46 4.18 9.84
N GLY A 13 5.42 3.37 9.57
CA GLY A 13 4.44 2.96 10.57
C GLY A 13 3.57 4.11 11.08
N GLU A 14 3.25 4.08 12.38
CA GLU A 14 2.50 5.14 13.08
C GLU A 14 3.35 6.41 13.30
N GLY A 15 4.65 6.36 12.95
CA GLY A 15 5.59 7.46 13.12
C GLY A 15 6.40 7.40 14.42
N ASP A 16 6.34 6.27 15.12
CA ASP A 16 7.09 5.92 16.33
C ASP A 16 8.47 5.29 16.04
N THR A 17 8.95 5.44 14.79
CA THR A 17 10.22 4.91 14.31
C THR A 17 11.15 6.05 13.86
N ASP A 18 12.46 5.78 13.81
CA ASP A 18 13.49 6.69 13.28
C ASP A 18 13.82 6.42 11.79
N LYS A 19 13.17 5.42 11.19
CA LYS A 19 13.38 4.99 9.81
C LYS A 19 12.38 5.66 8.87
N GLY A 20 12.88 6.16 7.73
CA GLY A 20 12.05 6.73 6.67
C GLY A 20 11.11 5.69 6.03
N MET A 21 9.89 6.10 5.70
CA MET A 21 8.94 5.23 5.01
C MET A 21 9.41 4.86 3.60
N LYS A 22 9.31 3.57 3.26
CA LYS A 22 9.52 3.08 1.89
C LYS A 22 8.27 3.36 1.06
N TRP A 23 8.25 4.48 0.35
CA TRP A 23 7.13 4.87 -0.51
C TRP A 23 7.08 4.05 -1.79
N GLU A 24 5.91 3.54 -2.13
CA GLU A 24 5.70 2.70 -3.31
C GLU A 24 4.56 3.20 -4.20
N TRP A 25 3.61 3.96 -3.64
CA TRP A 25 2.53 4.56 -4.40
C TRP A 25 2.08 5.88 -3.78
N ALA A 26 1.48 6.72 -4.61
CA ALA A 26 0.82 7.95 -4.17
C ALA A 26 -0.42 8.23 -5.02
N SER A 27 -1.44 8.83 -4.42
CA SER A 27 -2.69 9.22 -5.09
C SER A 27 -3.30 10.44 -4.43
N VAL A 28 -4.14 11.19 -5.15
CA VAL A 28 -4.90 12.31 -4.58
C VAL A 28 -6.36 11.91 -4.39
N LYS A 29 -6.89 12.09 -3.18
CA LYS A 29 -8.31 11.91 -2.85
C LYS A 29 -8.80 13.11 -2.05
N ASP A 30 -9.88 13.73 -2.52
CA ASP A 30 -10.54 14.89 -1.90
C ASP A 30 -9.56 16.02 -1.54
N GLY A 31 -8.59 16.27 -2.43
CA GLY A 31 -7.58 17.31 -2.28
C GLY A 31 -6.36 16.93 -1.43
N ASN A 32 -6.36 15.77 -0.78
CA ASN A 32 -5.24 15.30 0.04
C ASN A 32 -4.36 14.31 -0.73
N LEU A 33 -3.06 14.35 -0.47
CA LEU A 33 -2.08 13.41 -1.00
C LEU A 33 -1.99 12.19 -0.08
N TYR A 34 -2.43 11.04 -0.57
CA TYR A 34 -2.29 9.74 0.07
C TYR A 34 -1.00 9.10 -0.43
N MET A 35 -0.17 8.60 0.47
CA MET A 35 1.08 7.93 0.17
C MET A 35 1.18 6.66 1.00
N GLY A 36 1.61 5.56 0.40
CA GLY A 36 1.78 4.30 1.12
C GLY A 36 2.94 3.47 0.61
N SER A 37 3.24 2.43 1.39
CA SER A 37 4.23 1.41 1.06
C SER A 37 3.58 0.22 0.34
N MET A 38 4.28 -0.91 0.32
CA MET A 38 3.91 -2.13 -0.41
C MET A 38 2.53 -2.72 0.00
N GLY A 39 2.04 -2.41 1.21
CA GLY A 39 0.75 -2.92 1.69
C GLY A 39 0.75 -4.38 2.10
N LYS A 40 1.91 -4.90 2.55
CA LYS A 40 2.05 -6.20 3.22
C LYS A 40 2.91 -6.08 4.48
N GLU A 41 2.80 -7.04 5.38
CA GLU A 41 3.66 -7.15 6.56
C GLU A 41 5.15 -7.22 6.17
N TYR A 42 6.03 -6.65 6.99
CA TYR A 42 7.47 -6.89 6.85
C TYR A 42 7.81 -8.21 7.52
N THR A 43 8.47 -9.10 6.78
CA THR A 43 8.77 -10.47 7.21
C THR A 43 10.26 -10.76 7.11
N ASN A 44 10.76 -11.63 7.97
CA ASN A 44 12.12 -12.18 7.83
C ASN A 44 12.14 -13.33 6.78
N GLU A 45 13.31 -13.95 6.58
CA GLU A 45 13.49 -15.07 5.64
C GLU A 45 12.69 -16.33 5.99
N ALA A 46 12.36 -16.53 7.27
CA ALA A 46 11.46 -17.59 7.73
C ALA A 46 9.97 -17.25 7.48
N GLY A 47 9.70 -16.03 7.00
CA GLY A 47 8.38 -15.48 6.75
C GLY A 47 7.59 -15.17 8.01
N GLU A 48 8.28 -14.99 9.14
CA GLU A 48 7.70 -14.48 10.39
C GLU A 48 7.51 -12.96 10.26
N VAL A 49 6.39 -12.46 10.77
CA VAL A 49 6.07 -11.03 10.76
C VAL A 49 6.93 -10.31 11.81
N ILE A 50 7.75 -9.38 11.35
CA ILE A 50 8.61 -8.54 12.21
C ILE A 50 7.88 -7.25 12.60
N ASN A 51 7.16 -6.63 11.67
CA ASN A 51 6.31 -5.46 11.92
C ASN A 51 5.26 -5.25 10.81
N THR A 52 4.38 -4.29 11.02
CA THR A 52 3.28 -3.91 10.11
C THR A 52 3.45 -2.51 9.53
N ASN A 53 4.65 -1.91 9.59
CA ASN A 53 4.87 -0.50 9.24
C ASN A 53 4.48 -0.18 7.79
N ASN A 54 4.66 -1.14 6.87
CA ASN A 54 4.28 -1.01 5.46
C ASN A 54 2.76 -1.04 5.20
N LEU A 55 1.94 -1.29 6.24
CA LEU A 55 0.48 -1.26 6.17
C LEU A 55 -0.09 0.14 6.47
N TRP A 56 0.74 1.08 6.92
CA TRP A 56 0.31 2.45 7.21
C TRP A 56 0.31 3.34 5.98
N VAL A 57 -0.66 4.24 5.91
CA VAL A 57 -0.81 5.25 4.85
C VAL A 57 -0.71 6.63 5.46
N SER A 58 0.11 7.48 4.85
CA SER A 58 0.23 8.89 5.19
C SER A 58 -0.67 9.74 4.31
N ILE A 59 -1.40 10.67 4.92
CA ILE A 59 -2.27 11.62 4.26
C ILE A 59 -1.72 13.02 4.54
N LEU A 60 -1.30 13.70 3.49
CA LEU A 60 -0.79 15.06 3.56
C LEU A 60 -1.82 16.03 2.96
N SER A 61 -2.26 17.00 3.76
CA SER A 61 -3.17 18.05 3.31
C SER A 61 -2.45 19.11 2.46
N PRO A 62 -3.18 19.93 1.69
CA PRO A 62 -2.61 21.10 1.03
C PRO A 62 -1.96 22.12 1.98
N SER A 63 -2.41 22.18 3.25
CA SER A 63 -1.83 23.03 4.30
C SER A 63 -0.55 22.44 4.92
N GLY A 64 -0.20 21.19 4.59
CA GLY A 64 0.98 20.51 5.12
C GLY A 64 0.73 19.72 6.41
N GLU A 65 -0.54 19.52 6.79
CA GLU A 65 -0.89 18.66 7.92
C GLU A 65 -0.73 17.19 7.52
N LEU A 66 -0.01 16.43 8.34
CA LEU A 66 0.26 15.02 8.11
C LEU A 66 -0.55 14.16 9.08
N GLN A 67 -1.44 13.35 8.53
CA GLN A 67 -2.13 12.27 9.24
C GLN A 67 -1.54 10.92 8.83
N ARG A 68 -1.59 9.95 9.75
CA ARG A 68 -1.29 8.54 9.47
C ARG A 68 -2.53 7.70 9.78
N ILE A 69 -2.80 6.71 8.95
CA ILE A 69 -3.90 5.77 9.16
C ILE A 69 -3.43 4.34 8.91
N ASP A 70 -3.89 3.43 9.76
CA ASP A 70 -3.67 2.00 9.59
C ASP A 70 -4.60 1.47 8.49
N TRP A 71 -4.02 0.89 7.44
CA TRP A 71 -4.72 0.26 6.32
C TRP A 71 -4.65 -1.26 6.36
N ALA A 72 -4.27 -1.89 7.48
CA ALA A 72 -4.16 -3.33 7.59
C ALA A 72 -5.42 -4.07 7.12
N GLN A 73 -6.62 -3.63 7.55
CA GLN A 73 -7.88 -4.23 7.12
C GLN A 73 -8.22 -3.94 5.65
N ASN A 74 -7.87 -2.75 5.15
CA ASN A 74 -8.05 -2.34 3.77
C ASN A 74 -7.23 -3.23 2.82
N TYR A 75 -5.95 -3.43 3.12
CA TYR A 75 -5.08 -4.35 2.37
C TYR A 75 -5.53 -5.81 2.50
N MET A 76 -5.99 -6.23 3.69
CA MET A 76 -6.56 -7.57 3.91
C MET A 76 -7.79 -7.82 3.02
N PHE A 77 -8.67 -6.83 2.88
CA PHE A 77 -9.84 -6.91 2.00
C PHE A 77 -9.42 -7.15 0.54
N VAL A 78 -8.45 -6.37 0.05
CA VAL A 78 -7.90 -6.51 -1.31
C VAL A 78 -7.25 -7.89 -1.51
N ARG A 79 -6.45 -8.35 -0.54
CA ARG A 79 -5.83 -9.68 -0.55
C ARG A 79 -6.87 -10.79 -0.67
N LYS A 80 -7.93 -10.73 0.12
CA LYS A 80 -9.06 -11.71 0.06
C LYS A 80 -9.72 -11.71 -1.31
N ALA A 81 -10.04 -10.53 -1.85
CA ALA A 81 -10.68 -10.40 -3.16
C ALA A 81 -9.81 -10.94 -4.31
N LEU A 82 -8.48 -10.88 -4.17
CA LEU A 82 -7.52 -11.43 -5.12
C LEU A 82 -7.15 -12.91 -4.87
N GLY A 83 -7.73 -13.54 -3.85
CA GLY A 83 -7.43 -14.93 -3.48
C GLY A 83 -6.05 -15.14 -2.86
N ALA A 84 -5.43 -14.08 -2.35
CA ALA A 84 -4.08 -14.07 -1.77
C ALA A 84 -4.12 -13.89 -0.24
N THR A 85 -4.93 -14.71 0.44
CA THR A 85 -5.01 -14.73 1.91
C THR A 85 -3.71 -15.28 2.52
N PRO A 86 -3.36 -14.91 3.76
CA PRO A 86 -2.18 -15.45 4.45
C PRO A 86 -2.09 -16.99 4.34
N PRO A 87 -0.89 -17.55 4.05
CA PRO A 87 0.41 -16.88 3.95
C PRO A 87 0.66 -16.17 2.60
N GLY A 88 -0.25 -16.27 1.64
CA GLY A 88 -0.21 -15.51 0.38
C GLY A 88 -0.21 -14.00 0.60
N TYR A 89 0.23 -13.23 -0.40
CA TYR A 89 0.46 -11.79 -0.28
C TYR A 89 0.19 -11.04 -1.58
N VAL A 90 0.07 -9.72 -1.43
CA VAL A 90 -0.03 -8.74 -2.52
C VAL A 90 0.98 -7.64 -2.27
N ILE A 91 1.75 -7.26 -3.29
CA ILE A 91 2.66 -6.10 -3.24
C ILE A 91 2.10 -5.03 -4.18
N ASN A 92 1.88 -3.83 -3.64
CA ASN A 92 1.32 -2.71 -4.36
C ASN A 92 2.38 -1.64 -4.62
N GLU A 93 2.54 -1.26 -5.89
CA GLU A 93 3.34 -0.09 -6.33
C GLU A 93 2.49 0.87 -7.19
N ALA A 94 1.16 0.61 -7.26
CA ALA A 94 0.22 1.44 -7.98
C ALA A 94 -1.18 1.30 -7.37
N ILE A 95 -1.60 2.36 -6.67
CA ILE A 95 -2.96 2.52 -6.13
C ILE A 95 -3.42 3.93 -6.47
N LEU A 96 -4.61 4.04 -7.06
CA LEU A 96 -5.19 5.30 -7.51
C LEU A 96 -6.60 5.45 -6.94
N TRP A 97 -6.99 6.69 -6.63
CA TRP A 97 -8.37 7.05 -6.38
C TRP A 97 -8.98 7.67 -7.64
N SER A 98 -10.14 7.17 -8.06
CA SER A 98 -10.95 7.79 -9.11
C SER A 98 -12.09 8.58 -8.48
N SER A 99 -12.02 9.92 -8.56
CA SER A 99 -13.09 10.81 -8.11
C SER A 99 -14.38 10.65 -8.93
N TYR A 100 -14.27 10.21 -10.18
CA TYR A 100 -15.39 9.94 -11.07
C TYR A 100 -16.09 8.62 -10.71
N LEU A 101 -15.34 7.53 -10.53
CA LEU A 101 -15.91 6.22 -10.19
C LEU A 101 -16.25 6.08 -8.70
N LYS A 102 -15.71 6.97 -7.84
CA LYS A 102 -15.73 6.86 -6.37
C LYS A 102 -15.16 5.52 -5.90
N LYS A 103 -14.02 5.14 -6.49
CA LYS A 103 -13.36 3.85 -6.26
C LYS A 103 -11.86 4.00 -6.15
N TRP A 104 -11.27 3.18 -5.27
CA TRP A 104 -9.86 2.84 -5.30
C TRP A 104 -9.59 1.85 -6.43
N ILE A 105 -8.47 2.01 -7.12
CA ILE A 105 -8.02 1.17 -8.22
C ILE A 105 -6.63 0.67 -7.84
N PHE A 106 -6.50 -0.62 -7.62
CA PHE A 106 -5.20 -1.25 -7.36
C PHE A 106 -4.73 -1.95 -8.63
N LEU A 107 -3.45 -1.77 -8.95
CA LEU A 107 -2.73 -2.53 -9.95
C LEU A 107 -1.53 -3.18 -9.24
N PRO A 108 -1.76 -4.30 -8.52
CA PRO A 108 -0.70 -4.91 -7.74
C PRO A 108 0.48 -5.30 -8.64
N ARG A 109 1.70 -5.05 -8.18
CA ARG A 109 2.91 -5.53 -8.85
C ARG A 109 3.01 -7.04 -8.73
N ARG A 110 2.73 -7.58 -7.53
CA ARG A 110 2.81 -9.01 -7.22
C ARG A 110 1.55 -9.53 -6.56
N ILE A 111 1.18 -10.76 -6.89
CA ILE A 111 0.13 -11.54 -6.22
C ILE A 111 0.64 -12.97 -6.07
N SER A 112 0.56 -13.52 -4.86
CA SER A 112 0.94 -14.89 -4.57
C SER A 112 -0.03 -15.53 -3.58
N GLN A 113 -0.33 -16.82 -3.78
CA GLN A 113 -1.04 -17.65 -2.78
C GLN A 113 -0.06 -18.34 -1.81
N GLU A 114 1.22 -18.35 -2.15
CA GLU A 114 2.32 -18.91 -1.34
C GLU A 114 2.96 -17.84 -0.45
N GLN A 115 3.62 -18.30 0.61
CA GLN A 115 4.42 -17.45 1.51
C GLN A 115 5.48 -16.64 0.74
N TYR A 116 5.77 -15.45 1.25
CA TYR A 116 6.79 -14.57 0.68
C TYR A 116 8.18 -15.20 0.75
N ASN A 117 8.90 -15.09 -0.36
CA ASN A 117 10.31 -15.46 -0.50
C ASN A 117 10.90 -14.57 -1.61
N ASP A 118 12.01 -13.90 -1.32
CA ASP A 118 12.60 -12.89 -2.20
C ASP A 118 12.88 -13.42 -3.61
N ALA A 119 13.50 -14.59 -3.72
CA ALA A 119 13.86 -15.18 -5.02
C ALA A 119 12.63 -15.64 -5.83
N ILE A 120 11.58 -16.11 -5.14
CA ILE A 120 10.35 -16.55 -5.80
C ILE A 120 9.49 -15.34 -6.21
N ASP A 121 9.45 -14.27 -5.40
CA ASP A 121 8.67 -13.05 -5.63
C ASP A 121 8.97 -12.40 -6.99
N GLU A 122 10.22 -12.47 -7.45
CA GLU A 122 10.63 -11.95 -8.75
C GLU A 122 9.75 -12.46 -9.92
N LYS A 123 9.20 -13.68 -9.76
CA LYS A 123 8.35 -14.37 -10.75
C LYS A 123 6.85 -14.25 -10.46
N LYS A 124 6.42 -13.58 -9.38
CA LYS A 124 5.01 -13.45 -8.96
C LYS A 124 4.32 -12.21 -9.55
N GLY A 125 4.72 -11.79 -10.75
CA GLY A 125 4.12 -10.64 -11.44
C GLY A 125 2.61 -10.80 -11.64
N SER A 126 1.86 -9.71 -11.51
CA SER A 126 0.40 -9.70 -11.64
C SER A 126 -0.07 -9.06 -12.95
N ASN A 127 -1.21 -9.52 -13.46
CA ASN A 127 -1.96 -8.91 -14.55
C ASN A 127 -3.37 -8.46 -14.12
N LYS A 128 -3.62 -8.36 -12.81
CA LYS A 128 -4.92 -8.04 -12.24
C LYS A 128 -5.05 -6.54 -11.98
N ILE A 129 -6.27 -6.04 -12.18
CA ILE A 129 -6.72 -4.75 -11.69
C ILE A 129 -7.88 -5.04 -10.75
N ILE A 130 -7.97 -4.34 -9.63
CA ILE A 130 -9.14 -4.46 -8.74
C ILE A 130 -9.66 -3.06 -8.41
N LEU A 131 -10.95 -2.88 -8.65
CA LEU A 131 -11.70 -1.68 -8.27
C LEU A 131 -12.39 -1.97 -6.94
N VAL A 132 -12.18 -1.10 -5.96
CA VAL A 132 -12.71 -1.21 -4.60
C VAL A 132 -13.49 0.05 -4.27
N ASP A 133 -14.65 -0.08 -3.63
CA ASP A 133 -15.36 1.12 -3.16
C ASP A 133 -14.57 1.86 -2.07
N GLU A 134 -15.01 3.08 -1.76
CA GLU A 134 -14.35 3.95 -0.78
C GLU A 134 -14.19 3.32 0.61
N HIS A 135 -15.12 2.46 1.00
CA HIS A 135 -15.22 1.90 2.34
C HIS A 135 -14.68 0.46 2.43
N PHE A 136 -14.09 -0.07 1.35
CA PHE A 136 -13.57 -1.43 1.26
C PHE A 136 -14.62 -2.49 1.63
N THR A 137 -15.85 -2.31 1.12
CA THR A 137 -16.97 -3.24 1.36
C THR A 137 -17.31 -4.08 0.13
N THR A 138 -17.06 -3.55 -1.06
CA THR A 138 -17.29 -4.22 -2.34
C THR A 138 -16.10 -4.05 -3.27
N SER A 139 -15.85 -5.07 -4.09
CA SER A 139 -14.78 -5.05 -5.08
C SER A 139 -15.18 -5.72 -6.38
N LYS A 140 -14.51 -5.34 -7.46
CA LYS A 140 -14.54 -6.01 -8.75
C LYS A 140 -13.11 -6.18 -9.26
N VAL A 141 -12.70 -7.43 -9.45
CA VAL A 141 -11.45 -7.82 -10.13
C VAL A 141 -11.70 -7.93 -11.63
#